data_AF-W1S3X7-F1
#
_entry.id   AF-W1S3X7-F1
#
_cell.length_a   1.000
_cell.length_b   1.000
_cell.length_c   1.000
_cell.angle_alpha   90.00
_cell.angle_beta   90.00
_cell.angle_gamma   90.00
#
_symmetry.space_group_name_H-M   'P 1'
#
loop_
_entity.id
_entity.type
_entity.pdbx_description
1 polymer ?
#
loop_
_entity_poly.entity_id
_entity_poly.type
_entity_poly.pdbx_seq_one_letter_code
_entity_poly.pdbx_strand_id
1 'polypeptide(L)'
;MLFIEAINRASTQSNEKKLLSRTKYRPTISNKDSVDLSSAAHQVKEIHLDSQVKTPLTASVSVFANLIEHTLRHLISTNLHLYSPEELNLDLKKWALFLQVPPTSADKDNPSVAYKTSTGNRRPPAKQLIFHIPVKPSYGTPIEMTLLLSPHNGSPETPNIFHTFQKESTLPVLRTPYPPEFLRQQATHHHILLDQDGEPDQLSPLYAHINQSRIISSDNLPPEITGLRIWRSKNNTLTPVVLGDDKIGLLFVGHHKPLEGNTISEEERARRANNLYTKA
;
A
#
# COMPACT_ATOMS: atom_id res chain seq x y z
N MET A 1 8.71 -1.65 45.37
CA MET A 1 8.79 -0.66 46.46
C MET A 1 10.24 -0.22 46.55
N LEU A 2 10.59 0.91 45.94
CA LEU A 2 11.96 1.41 45.86
C LEU A 2 11.94 2.92 46.12
N PHE A 3 12.87 3.30 46.99
CA PHE A 3 12.96 4.55 47.73
C PHE A 3 13.61 5.65 46.86
N ILE A 4 13.13 6.88 47.01
CA ILE A 4 13.78 8.08 46.49
C ILE A 4 14.74 8.56 47.58
N GLU A 5 16.03 8.63 47.26
CA GLU A 5 17.03 9.25 48.14
C GLU A 5 17.67 10.43 47.40
N ALA A 6 17.45 11.64 47.91
CA ALA A 6 18.06 12.87 47.45
C ALA A 6 19.34 13.10 48.25
N ILE A 7 20.49 13.21 47.59
CA ILE A 7 21.72 13.71 48.21
C ILE A 7 21.97 15.14 47.72
N ASN A 8 21.56 16.09 48.56
CA ASN A 8 22.13 17.42 48.62
C ASN A 8 23.58 17.33 49.10
N ARG A 9 24.54 17.89 48.35
CA ARG A 9 25.76 18.47 48.92
C ARG A 9 26.17 19.71 48.14
N ALA A 10 25.94 20.86 48.77
CA ALA A 10 26.66 22.09 48.48
C ALA A 10 28.04 22.04 49.16
N SER A 11 29.09 22.44 48.44
CA SER A 11 30.25 23.09 49.05
C SER A 11 30.97 23.97 48.04
N THR A 12 31.13 25.22 48.45
CA THR A 12 31.69 26.40 47.80
C THR A 12 33.22 26.43 47.75
N GLN A 13 33.77 26.94 46.63
CA GLN A 13 34.98 27.79 46.42
C GLN A 13 36.35 27.29 46.96
N SER A 14 37.52 27.56 46.34
CA SER A 14 38.05 28.83 45.83
C SER A 14 39.33 28.68 44.96
N ASN A 15 39.52 29.63 44.01
CA ASN A 15 40.76 30.28 43.50
C ASN A 15 41.90 29.41 42.92
N GLU A 16 42.66 29.78 41.88
CA GLU A 16 42.81 30.95 41.01
C GLU A 16 43.75 30.51 39.86
N LYS A 17 43.56 31.01 38.62
CA LYS A 17 44.59 31.59 37.71
C LYS A 17 44.21 31.55 36.22
N LYS A 18 44.04 32.77 35.68
CA LYS A 18 44.47 33.30 34.36
C LYS A 18 44.06 32.60 33.05
N LEU A 19 43.06 33.21 32.42
CA LEU A 19 43.05 33.82 31.07
C LEU A 19 43.58 33.03 29.85
N LEU A 20 42.60 32.68 28.99
CA LEU A 20 42.55 32.83 27.52
C LEU A 20 43.64 32.19 26.66
N SER A 21 43.33 31.04 26.05
CA SER A 21 43.69 30.79 24.65
C SER A 21 42.83 29.70 24.00
N ARG A 22 41.95 30.14 23.09
CA ARG A 22 41.26 29.41 22.00
C ARG A 22 41.46 27.89 21.94
N THR A 23 40.49 27.15 22.48
CA THR A 23 40.24 25.76 22.08
C THR A 23 39.03 25.76 21.15
N LYS A 24 39.20 25.27 19.92
CA LYS A 24 38.14 25.12 18.92
C LYS A 24 37.02 24.26 19.52
N TYR A 25 35.87 24.87 19.77
CA TYR A 25 34.63 24.16 20.06
C TYR A 25 34.26 23.36 18.80
N ARG A 26 34.63 22.08 18.74
CA ARG A 26 33.88 21.14 17.91
C ARG A 26 32.61 20.84 18.70
N PRO A 27 31.41 21.19 18.20
CA PRO A 27 30.21 20.70 18.82
C PRO A 27 30.22 19.18 18.65
N THR A 28 30.45 18.45 19.73
CA THR A 28 30.00 17.07 19.84
C THR A 28 28.48 17.13 19.84
N ILE A 29 27.90 17.10 18.64
CA ILE A 29 26.48 16.88 18.46
C ILE A 29 26.22 15.48 19.00
N SER A 30 25.55 15.42 20.15
CA SER A 30 25.03 14.18 20.72
C SER A 30 23.85 13.72 19.87
N ASN A 31 24.12 13.11 18.71
CA ASN A 31 23.14 12.35 17.91
C ASN A 31 22.78 11.04 18.63
N LYS A 32 22.21 11.12 19.84
CA LYS A 32 21.73 9.93 20.55
C LYS A 32 20.20 9.86 20.66
N ASP A 33 19.50 10.94 20.33
CA ASP A 33 18.03 11.00 20.39
C ASP A 33 17.36 11.42 19.07
N SER A 34 18.12 11.52 17.96
CA SER A 34 17.51 11.64 16.63
C SER A 34 17.11 10.25 16.15
N VAL A 35 15.83 9.94 16.21
CA VAL A 35 15.26 8.82 15.46
C VAL A 35 15.32 9.20 13.98
N ASP A 36 16.37 8.76 13.29
CA ASP A 36 16.45 8.86 11.84
C ASP A 36 15.35 7.97 11.25
N LEU A 37 14.20 8.58 10.95
CA LEU A 37 13.21 7.98 10.09
C LEU A 37 13.89 7.62 8.77
N SER A 38 13.78 6.37 8.33
CA SER A 38 14.40 5.90 7.10
C SER A 38 14.08 6.83 5.92
N SER A 39 14.97 6.89 4.92
CA SER A 39 14.70 7.61 3.66
C SER A 39 13.34 7.22 3.06
N ALA A 40 12.93 5.96 3.25
CA ALA A 40 11.62 5.44 2.88
C ALA A 40 10.44 6.14 3.60
N ALA A 41 10.56 6.45 4.89
CA ALA A 41 9.54 7.17 5.65
C ALA A 41 9.34 8.62 5.16
N HIS A 42 10.36 9.23 4.55
CA HIS A 42 10.27 10.56 3.94
C HIS A 42 9.60 10.56 2.56
N GLN A 43 9.40 9.39 1.94
CA GLN A 43 8.80 9.23 0.62
C GLN A 43 7.32 8.81 0.67
N VAL A 44 6.76 8.54 1.85
CA VAL A 44 5.35 8.14 1.99
C VAL A 44 4.47 9.32 1.61
N LYS A 45 3.79 9.21 0.46
CA LYS A 45 2.83 10.19 -0.02
C LYS A 45 1.43 9.75 0.36
N GLU A 46 0.68 10.64 0.99
CA GLU A 46 -0.74 10.43 1.20
C GLU A 46 -1.51 10.84 -0.05
N ILE A 47 -2.41 9.97 -0.52
CA ILE A 47 -3.41 10.28 -1.53
C ILE A 47 -4.78 10.14 -0.93
N HIS A 48 -5.77 10.78 -1.55
CA HIS A 48 -7.15 10.47 -1.29
C HIS A 48 -7.91 10.15 -2.59
N LEU A 49 -8.94 9.33 -2.45
CA LEU A 49 -9.92 9.01 -3.47
C LEU A 49 -11.26 9.56 -3.00
N ASP A 50 -11.94 10.31 -3.84
CA ASP A 50 -13.25 10.87 -3.52
C ASP A 50 -14.34 10.32 -4.44
N SER A 51 -15.60 10.50 -4.06
CA SER A 51 -16.73 10.02 -4.86
C SER A 51 -16.95 10.82 -6.16
N GLN A 52 -16.38 12.02 -6.27
CA GLN A 52 -16.66 12.97 -7.35
C GLN A 52 -15.63 12.91 -8.49
N VAL A 53 -14.35 12.68 -8.20
CA VAL A 53 -13.27 12.68 -9.18
C VAL A 53 -13.01 11.26 -9.64
N LYS A 54 -13.85 10.80 -10.57
CA LYS A 54 -13.74 9.49 -11.22
C LYS A 54 -13.98 9.57 -12.71
N THR A 55 -13.44 8.59 -13.42
CA THR A 55 -13.79 8.30 -14.80
C THR A 55 -14.98 7.34 -14.85
N PRO A 56 -15.87 7.43 -15.85
CA PRO A 56 -16.97 6.48 -16.01
C PRO A 56 -16.47 5.03 -16.10
N LEU A 57 -17.22 4.10 -15.51
CA LEU A 57 -16.97 2.67 -15.71
C LEU A 57 -17.27 2.30 -17.17
N THR A 58 -16.21 2.02 -17.92
CA THR A 58 -16.31 1.57 -19.31
C THR A 58 -16.20 0.05 -19.41
N ALA A 59 -16.60 -0.51 -20.55
CA ALA A 59 -16.40 -1.93 -20.84
C ALA A 59 -14.93 -2.35 -20.69
N SER A 60 -13.98 -1.50 -21.07
CA SER A 60 -12.54 -1.76 -20.92
C SER A 60 -12.12 -1.87 -19.45
N VAL A 61 -12.68 -1.01 -18.60
CA VAL A 61 -12.46 -1.05 -17.16
C VAL A 61 -13.07 -2.33 -16.56
N SER A 62 -14.26 -2.74 -17.00
CA SER A 62 -14.88 -3.99 -16.57
C SER A 62 -14.07 -5.23 -16.97
N VAL A 63 -13.53 -5.29 -18.21
CA VAL A 63 -12.61 -6.37 -18.62
C VAL A 63 -11.41 -6.43 -17.68
N PHE A 64 -10.78 -5.30 -17.40
CA PHE A 64 -9.62 -5.25 -16.51
C PHE A 64 -9.96 -5.68 -15.07
N ALA A 65 -11.08 -5.21 -14.51
CA ALA A 65 -11.55 -5.62 -13.20
C ALA A 65 -11.82 -7.14 -13.13
N ASN A 66 -12.45 -7.71 -14.16
CA ASN A 66 -12.71 -9.14 -14.24
C ASN A 66 -11.43 -9.98 -14.31
N LEU A 67 -10.38 -9.50 -15.01
CA LEU A 67 -9.07 -10.18 -15.02
C LEU A 67 -8.46 -10.23 -13.61
N ILE A 68 -8.58 -9.14 -12.84
CA ILE A 68 -8.09 -9.08 -11.47
C ILE A 68 -8.90 -10.01 -10.57
N GLU A 69 -10.23 -9.92 -10.58
CA GLU A 69 -11.11 -10.80 -9.80
C GLU A 69 -10.80 -12.28 -10.08
N HIS A 70 -10.71 -12.65 -11.37
CA HIS A 70 -10.43 -14.02 -11.79
C HIS A 70 -9.07 -14.52 -11.32
N THR A 71 -8.06 -13.65 -11.34
CA THR A 71 -6.71 -13.96 -10.83
C THR A 71 -6.71 -14.12 -9.31
N LEU A 72 -7.35 -13.20 -8.57
CA LEU A 72 -7.42 -13.25 -7.11
C LEU A 72 -8.20 -14.47 -6.62
N ARG A 73 -9.32 -14.78 -7.27
CA ARG A 73 -10.12 -15.98 -7.00
C ARG A 73 -9.29 -17.25 -7.15
N HIS A 74 -8.42 -17.31 -8.16
CA HIS A 74 -7.51 -18.44 -8.33
C HIS A 74 -6.43 -18.50 -7.25
N LEU A 75 -5.82 -17.37 -6.92
CA LEU A 75 -4.76 -17.27 -5.91
C LEU A 75 -5.24 -17.63 -4.50
N ILE A 76 -6.41 -17.13 -4.11
CA ILE A 76 -6.98 -17.26 -2.77
C ILE A 76 -7.88 -18.51 -2.67
N SER A 77 -8.13 -19.19 -3.80
CA SER A 77 -8.97 -20.39 -3.88
C SER A 77 -10.37 -20.23 -3.25
N THR A 78 -10.89 -19.00 -3.27
CA THR A 78 -12.18 -18.62 -2.67
C THR A 78 -13.01 -17.87 -3.69
N ASN A 79 -14.33 -18.04 -3.64
CA ASN A 79 -15.25 -17.24 -4.46
C ASN A 79 -15.28 -15.80 -3.96
N LEU A 80 -14.40 -14.98 -4.51
CA LEU A 80 -14.35 -13.55 -4.26
C LEU A 80 -15.06 -12.82 -5.38
N HIS A 81 -15.77 -11.76 -5.01
CA HIS A 81 -16.39 -10.85 -5.95
C HIS A 81 -15.80 -9.46 -5.74
N LEU A 82 -15.39 -8.82 -6.84
CA LEU A 82 -14.83 -7.49 -6.84
C LEU A 82 -15.95 -6.48 -7.10
N TYR A 83 -16.40 -5.81 -6.04
CA TYR A 83 -17.47 -4.83 -6.15
C TYR A 83 -16.99 -3.52 -6.75
N SER A 84 -17.85 -2.89 -7.54
CA SER A 84 -17.74 -1.48 -7.88
C SER A 84 -18.46 -0.58 -6.85
N PRO A 85 -18.02 0.67 -6.66
CA PRO A 85 -18.74 1.66 -5.87
C PRO A 85 -20.18 1.89 -6.36
N GLU A 86 -20.39 1.79 -7.69
CA GLU A 86 -21.71 1.84 -8.34
C GLU A 86 -22.64 0.74 -7.82
N GLU A 87 -22.18 -0.52 -7.82
CA GLU A 87 -22.98 -1.63 -7.31
C GLU A 87 -23.34 -1.45 -5.83
N LEU A 88 -22.46 -0.82 -5.04
CA LEU A 88 -22.68 -0.55 -3.62
C LEU A 88 -23.50 0.73 -3.36
N ASN A 89 -23.98 1.42 -4.39
CA ASN A 89 -24.69 2.71 -4.31
C ASN A 89 -23.90 3.83 -3.61
N LEU A 90 -22.57 3.74 -3.65
CA LEU A 90 -21.67 4.72 -3.04
C LEU A 90 -21.54 6.01 -3.85
N ASP A 91 -21.87 5.94 -5.13
CA ASP A 91 -21.76 7.04 -6.09
C ASP A 91 -22.65 8.25 -5.80
N LEU A 92 -23.80 8.00 -5.19
CA LEU A 92 -24.75 9.04 -4.80
C LEU A 92 -24.38 9.68 -3.45
N LYS A 93 -23.31 9.21 -2.80
CA LYS A 93 -22.87 9.62 -1.48
C LYS A 93 -21.56 10.40 -1.57
N LYS A 94 -21.30 11.22 -0.56
CA LYS A 94 -20.03 11.93 -0.41
C LYS A 94 -19.17 11.12 0.54
N TRP A 95 -18.06 10.62 0.05
CA TRP A 95 -17.07 9.89 0.82
C TRP A 95 -15.67 10.23 0.30
N ALA A 96 -14.68 10.03 1.15
CA ALA A 96 -13.27 10.09 0.79
C ALA A 96 -12.53 8.95 1.48
N LEU A 97 -11.62 8.30 0.75
CA LEU A 97 -10.70 7.30 1.26
C LEU A 97 -9.30 7.90 1.26
N PHE A 98 -8.58 7.76 2.36
CA PHE A 98 -7.20 8.21 2.49
C PHE A 98 -6.28 7.00 2.47
N LEU A 99 -5.27 7.03 1.61
CA LEU A 99 -4.35 5.92 1.40
C LEU A 99 -2.92 6.43 1.42
N GLN A 100 -2.04 5.64 2.02
CA GLN A 100 -0.60 5.85 1.89
C GLN A 100 -0.11 5.13 0.64
N VAL A 101 0.51 5.90 -0.27
CA VAL A 101 1.16 5.34 -1.46
C VAL A 101 2.52 4.82 -1.04
N PRO A 102 2.78 3.53 -1.28
CA PRO A 102 4.05 2.95 -0.92
C PRO A 102 5.15 3.40 -1.92
N PRO A 103 6.43 3.33 -1.56
CA PRO A 103 7.52 3.85 -2.40
C PRO A 103 7.61 3.14 -3.75
N THR A 104 7.76 3.90 -4.83
CA THR A 104 7.81 3.40 -6.22
C THR A 104 9.10 2.66 -6.57
N SER A 105 10.18 2.94 -5.84
CA SER A 105 11.48 2.26 -5.96
C SER A 105 11.91 1.71 -4.61
N ALA A 106 12.39 0.46 -4.59
CA ALA A 106 13.28 0.06 -3.52
C ALA A 106 14.51 0.97 -3.62
N ASP A 107 14.81 1.75 -2.57
CA ASP A 107 16.06 2.51 -2.49
C ASP A 107 17.20 1.52 -2.77
N LYS A 108 17.83 1.66 -3.94
CA LYS A 108 19.07 0.94 -4.30
C LYS A 108 20.29 1.55 -3.61
N ASP A 109 20.07 2.62 -2.85
CA ASP A 109 21.12 3.36 -2.19
C ASP A 109 21.42 2.76 -0.81
N ASN A 110 22.57 2.10 -0.77
CA ASN A 110 23.29 1.60 0.40
C ASN A 110 22.75 0.36 1.12
N PRO A 111 23.31 -0.84 0.83
CA PRO A 111 23.11 -2.04 1.66
C PRO A 111 23.76 -1.95 3.06
N SER A 112 24.21 -0.77 3.50
CA SER A 112 24.98 -0.57 4.73
C SER A 112 24.15 -0.20 5.97
N VAL A 113 22.84 0.07 5.84
CA VAL A 113 21.99 0.50 6.99
C VAL A 113 20.80 -0.43 7.26
N ALA A 114 20.70 -1.56 6.55
CA ALA A 114 19.80 -2.62 6.97
C ALA A 114 20.42 -3.34 8.19
N TYR A 115 19.80 -3.18 9.37
CA TYR A 115 20.07 -4.05 10.51
C TYR A 115 19.90 -5.51 10.05
N LYS A 116 21.02 -6.19 9.80
CA LYS A 116 21.05 -7.61 9.45
C LYS A 116 20.66 -8.41 10.69
N THR A 117 19.37 -8.68 10.85
CA THR A 117 18.93 -9.84 11.63
C THR A 117 19.18 -11.08 10.78
N SER A 118 20.37 -11.66 10.94
CA SER A 118 20.71 -12.96 10.39
C SER A 118 19.97 -14.05 11.16
N THR A 119 18.83 -14.51 10.65
CA THR A 119 18.23 -15.77 11.10
C THR A 119 17.72 -16.59 9.90
N GLY A 120 18.56 -17.52 9.47
CA GLY A 120 18.21 -18.94 9.53
C GLY A 120 17.24 -19.56 8.53
N ASN A 121 16.69 -18.84 7.55
CA ASN A 121 16.00 -19.48 6.43
C ASN A 121 16.15 -18.63 5.17
N ARG A 122 17.03 -19.04 4.25
CA ARG A 122 17.10 -18.46 2.90
C ARG A 122 15.83 -18.87 2.16
N ARG A 123 14.74 -18.15 2.38
CA ARG A 123 13.55 -18.24 1.52
C ARG A 123 14.01 -18.04 0.07
N PRO A 124 13.49 -18.81 -0.91
CA PRO A 124 13.81 -18.59 -2.31
C PRO A 124 13.47 -17.14 -2.69
N PRO A 125 14.16 -16.53 -3.66
CA PRO A 125 13.84 -15.16 -4.06
C PRO A 125 12.38 -15.06 -4.48
N ALA A 126 11.71 -13.98 -4.08
CA ALA A 126 10.34 -13.71 -4.52
C ALA A 126 10.32 -13.60 -6.04
N LYS A 127 9.41 -14.33 -6.70
CA LYS A 127 9.25 -14.27 -8.16
C LYS A 127 8.03 -13.45 -8.53
N GLN A 128 8.03 -12.95 -9.75
CA GLN A 128 6.82 -12.42 -10.37
C GLN A 128 5.98 -13.59 -10.87
N LEU A 129 4.66 -13.51 -10.68
CA LEU A 129 3.70 -14.52 -11.13
C LEU A 129 3.05 -14.06 -12.43
N ILE A 130 2.96 -14.95 -13.40
CA ILE A 130 2.40 -14.71 -14.73
C ILE A 130 1.13 -15.55 -14.86
N PHE A 131 0.02 -14.89 -15.14
CA PHE A 131 -1.26 -15.54 -15.37
C PHE A 131 -1.67 -15.38 -16.82
N HIS A 132 -1.85 -16.52 -17.49
CA HIS A 132 -2.40 -16.64 -18.84
C HIS A 132 -3.89 -16.89 -18.73
N ILE A 133 -4.70 -15.96 -19.22
CA ILE A 133 -6.14 -15.91 -19.04
C ILE A 133 -6.80 -15.99 -20.44
N PRO A 134 -7.34 -17.16 -20.81
CA PRO A 134 -8.11 -17.27 -22.04
C PRO A 134 -9.46 -16.56 -21.87
N VAL A 135 -9.60 -15.39 -22.47
CA VAL A 135 -10.82 -14.57 -22.41
C VAL A 135 -11.73 -14.92 -23.57
N LYS A 136 -12.87 -15.55 -23.27
CA LYS A 136 -13.86 -15.96 -24.26
C LYS A 136 -14.83 -14.81 -24.57
N PRO A 137 -14.87 -14.31 -25.82
CA PRO A 137 -15.90 -13.37 -26.28
C PRO A 137 -17.31 -13.98 -26.28
N SER A 138 -18.32 -13.16 -26.51
CA SER A 138 -19.70 -13.60 -26.70
C SER A 138 -19.87 -14.61 -27.84
N TYR A 139 -19.02 -14.54 -28.87
CA TYR A 139 -18.90 -15.52 -29.95
C TYR A 139 -17.47 -15.58 -30.48
N GLY A 140 -17.08 -16.74 -31.04
CA GLY A 140 -15.74 -16.96 -31.61
C GLY A 140 -14.75 -17.63 -30.65
N THR A 141 -13.47 -17.52 -30.98
CA THR A 141 -12.36 -18.14 -30.23
C THR A 141 -11.92 -17.27 -29.06
N PRO A 142 -11.43 -17.87 -27.95
CA PRO A 142 -10.81 -17.12 -26.87
C PRO A 142 -9.61 -16.28 -27.35
N ILE A 143 -9.42 -15.14 -26.69
CA ILE A 143 -8.28 -14.25 -26.86
C ILE A 143 -7.44 -14.35 -25.58
N GLU A 144 -6.15 -14.62 -25.74
CA GLU A 144 -5.23 -14.74 -24.61
C GLU A 144 -4.92 -13.36 -24.02
N MET A 145 -5.12 -13.21 -22.71
CA MET A 145 -4.72 -12.03 -21.95
C MET A 145 -3.80 -12.44 -20.80
N THR A 146 -2.74 -11.68 -20.59
CA THR A 146 -1.72 -11.95 -19.57
C THR A 146 -1.77 -10.90 -18.47
N LEU A 147 -1.79 -11.37 -17.22
CA LEU A 147 -1.67 -10.54 -16.03
C LEU A 147 -0.40 -10.91 -15.26
N LEU A 148 0.53 -9.97 -15.18
CA LEU A 148 1.75 -10.05 -14.40
C LEU A 148 1.49 -9.48 -13.00
N LEU A 149 1.70 -10.30 -11.98
CA LEU A 149 1.59 -9.93 -10.57
C LEU A 149 2.97 -9.91 -9.94
N SER A 150 3.35 -8.78 -9.36
CA SER A 150 4.63 -8.64 -8.63
C SER A 150 4.37 -8.26 -7.17
N PRO A 151 5.26 -8.64 -6.25
CA PRO A 151 5.21 -8.10 -4.90
C PRO A 151 5.47 -6.58 -4.96
N HIS A 152 4.79 -5.84 -4.11
CA HIS A 152 5.12 -4.45 -3.88
C HIS A 152 6.44 -4.35 -3.10
N ASN A 153 7.30 -3.38 -3.44
CA ASN A 153 8.64 -3.25 -2.85
C ASN A 153 8.64 -2.52 -1.48
N GLY A 154 7.51 -1.92 -1.13
CA GLY A 154 7.34 -1.15 0.11
C GLY A 154 6.88 -1.96 1.31
N SER A 155 6.39 -3.19 1.12
CA SER A 155 5.92 -4.03 2.22
C SER A 155 7.11 -4.66 2.95
N PRO A 156 7.11 -4.71 4.29
CA PRO A 156 8.23 -5.24 5.09
C PRO A 156 8.49 -6.72 4.82
N GLU A 157 7.43 -7.48 4.53
CA GLU A 157 7.51 -8.88 4.15
C GLU A 157 6.85 -9.12 2.79
N THR A 158 7.51 -9.92 1.96
CA THR A 158 6.91 -10.39 0.72
C THR A 158 5.92 -11.53 0.99
N PRO A 159 4.68 -11.46 0.48
CA PRO A 159 3.69 -12.52 0.65
C PRO A 159 4.19 -13.89 0.19
N ASN A 160 3.87 -14.94 0.96
CA ASN A 160 4.36 -16.30 0.71
C ASN A 160 4.02 -16.83 -0.68
N ILE A 161 2.91 -16.36 -1.27
CA ILE A 161 2.48 -16.72 -2.63
C ILE A 161 3.57 -16.47 -3.69
N PHE A 162 4.41 -15.44 -3.53
CA PHE A 162 5.50 -15.14 -4.48
C PHE A 162 6.67 -16.12 -4.37
N HIS A 163 6.70 -16.93 -3.32
CA HIS A 163 7.71 -17.95 -3.10
C HIS A 163 7.17 -19.34 -3.50
N THR A 164 5.94 -19.66 -3.09
CA THR A 164 5.34 -20.99 -3.21
C THR A 164 4.56 -21.23 -4.50
N PHE A 165 3.85 -20.22 -5.01
CA PHE A 165 2.93 -20.39 -6.15
C PHE A 165 3.67 -20.69 -7.46
N GLN A 166 3.06 -21.32 -8.44
CA GLN A 166 3.74 -21.56 -9.72
C GLN A 166 4.06 -20.22 -10.43
N LYS A 167 5.28 -20.07 -10.97
CA LYS A 167 5.72 -18.82 -11.62
C LYS A 167 4.79 -18.39 -12.76
N GLU A 168 4.29 -19.37 -13.52
CA GLU A 168 3.47 -19.15 -14.70
C GLU A 168 2.31 -20.14 -14.68
N SER A 169 1.08 -19.64 -14.77
CA SER A 169 -0.13 -20.44 -14.64
C SER A 169 -1.16 -20.05 -15.69
N THR A 170 -1.81 -21.05 -16.28
CA THR A 170 -2.97 -20.82 -17.16
C THR A 170 -4.25 -20.94 -16.35
N LEU A 171 -5.04 -19.87 -16.32
CA LEU A 171 -6.31 -19.81 -15.63
C LEU A 171 -7.44 -20.45 -16.45
N PRO A 172 -8.55 -20.85 -15.80
CA PRO A 172 -9.76 -21.23 -16.50
C PRO A 172 -10.27 -20.11 -17.42
N VAL A 173 -11.08 -20.49 -18.40
CA VAL A 173 -11.65 -19.55 -19.37
C VAL A 173 -12.53 -18.49 -18.68
N LEU A 174 -12.17 -17.22 -18.86
CA LEU A 174 -12.96 -16.08 -18.43
C LEU A 174 -13.98 -15.74 -19.52
N ARG A 175 -15.27 -15.92 -19.26
CA ARG A 175 -16.34 -15.61 -20.23
C ARG A 175 -16.75 -14.15 -20.08
N THR A 176 -16.92 -13.48 -21.22
CA THR A 176 -17.35 -12.08 -21.24
C THR A 176 -18.53 -11.89 -22.20
N PRO A 177 -19.38 -10.89 -21.98
CA PRO A 177 -20.48 -10.57 -22.90
C PRO A 177 -19.99 -9.79 -24.13
N TYR A 178 -18.69 -9.46 -24.23
CA TYR A 178 -18.17 -8.55 -25.24
C TYR A 178 -17.87 -9.25 -26.56
N PRO A 179 -18.08 -8.56 -27.70
CA PRO A 179 -17.74 -9.09 -29.01
C PRO A 179 -16.21 -9.20 -29.20
N PRO A 180 -15.74 -10.12 -30.05
CA PRO A 180 -14.31 -10.34 -30.29
C PRO A 180 -13.61 -9.10 -30.85
N GLU A 181 -14.28 -8.28 -31.66
CA GLU A 181 -13.75 -7.03 -32.23
C GLU A 181 -13.36 -6.04 -31.13
N PHE A 182 -14.17 -5.93 -30.09
CA PHE A 182 -13.89 -5.09 -28.93
C PHE A 182 -12.72 -5.65 -28.11
N LEU A 183 -12.72 -6.95 -27.82
CA LEU A 183 -11.68 -7.58 -27.00
C LEU A 183 -10.30 -7.49 -27.65
N ARG A 184 -10.21 -7.58 -28.98
CA ARG A 184 -8.95 -7.44 -29.73
C ARG A 184 -8.32 -6.04 -29.64
N GLN A 185 -9.12 -5.02 -29.30
CA GLN A 185 -8.64 -3.64 -29.12
C GLN A 185 -8.14 -3.38 -27.70
N GLN A 186 -8.36 -4.31 -26.76
CA GLN A 186 -7.97 -4.13 -25.38
C GLN A 186 -6.47 -4.40 -25.20
N ALA A 187 -5.90 -3.82 -24.15
CA ALA A 187 -4.57 -4.23 -23.70
C ALA A 187 -4.63 -5.71 -23.30
N THR A 188 -3.74 -6.52 -23.87
CA THR A 188 -3.65 -7.94 -23.54
C THR A 188 -2.64 -8.23 -22.46
N HIS A 189 -1.82 -7.26 -22.07
CA HIS A 189 -0.77 -7.42 -21.07
C HIS A 189 -0.95 -6.38 -19.96
N HIS A 190 -1.16 -6.86 -18.74
CA HIS A 190 -1.33 -6.02 -17.56
C HIS A 190 -0.24 -6.32 -16.53
N HIS A 191 0.27 -5.28 -15.88
CA HIS A 191 1.18 -5.41 -14.76
C HIS A 191 0.57 -4.72 -13.53
N ILE A 192 0.44 -5.49 -12.46
CA ILE A 192 -0.06 -5.03 -11.18
C ILE A 192 0.90 -5.44 -10.05
N LEU A 193 0.90 -4.64 -8.99
CA LEU A 193 1.66 -4.87 -7.78
C LEU A 193 0.70 -5.21 -6.65
N LEU A 194 1.03 -6.23 -5.87
CA LEU A 194 0.25 -6.66 -4.72
C LEU A 194 0.95 -6.24 -3.44
N ASP A 195 0.19 -5.59 -2.58
CA ASP A 195 0.61 -5.09 -1.29
C ASP A 195 -0.37 -5.64 -0.24
N GLN A 196 0.17 -6.23 0.83
CA GLN A 196 -0.58 -6.85 1.94
C GLN A 196 -0.34 -6.11 3.25
N ASP A 197 0.26 -4.92 3.18
CA ASP A 197 0.57 -4.07 4.34
C ASP A 197 -0.41 -2.90 4.45
N GLY A 198 -1.62 -3.06 3.91
CA GLY A 198 -2.66 -2.06 4.04
C GLY A 198 -3.37 -2.14 5.39
N GLU A 199 -4.01 -1.02 5.76
CA GLU A 199 -4.82 -0.97 6.98
C GLU A 199 -6.01 -1.96 6.86
N PRO A 200 -6.26 -2.80 7.88
CA PRO A 200 -7.37 -3.75 7.89
C PRO A 200 -8.74 -3.11 7.64
N ASP A 201 -8.92 -1.87 8.09
CA ASP A 201 -10.17 -1.11 8.02
C ASP A 201 -10.09 0.07 7.03
N GLN A 202 -9.23 -0.02 6.01
CA GLN A 202 -9.02 1.03 5.01
C GLN A 202 -10.29 1.47 4.27
N LEU A 203 -11.35 0.66 4.27
CA LEU A 203 -12.65 0.98 3.66
C LEU A 203 -13.69 1.46 4.69
N SER A 204 -13.31 1.65 5.95
CA SER A 204 -14.21 2.07 7.02
C SER A 204 -15.01 3.36 6.78
N PRO A 205 -14.50 4.37 6.05
CA PRO A 205 -15.30 5.54 5.70
C PRO A 205 -16.54 5.22 4.85
N LEU A 206 -16.56 4.05 4.18
CA LEU A 206 -17.69 3.63 3.34
C LEU A 206 -18.77 2.88 4.11
N TYR A 207 -18.47 2.36 5.31
CA TYR A 207 -19.40 1.49 6.05
C TYR A 207 -20.73 2.17 6.38
N ALA A 208 -20.71 3.49 6.62
CA ALA A 208 -21.91 4.28 6.89
C ALA A 208 -22.83 4.45 5.66
N HIS A 209 -22.31 4.16 4.46
CA HIS A 209 -22.98 4.42 3.19
C HIS A 209 -23.48 3.16 2.50
N ILE A 210 -22.93 1.99 2.85
CA ILE A 210 -23.28 0.71 2.26
C ILE A 210 -24.51 0.13 2.96
N ASN A 211 -25.38 -0.51 2.19
CA ASN A 211 -26.48 -1.28 2.77
C ASN A 211 -25.91 -2.42 3.63
N GLN A 212 -26.31 -2.50 4.90
CA GLN A 212 -25.84 -3.53 5.84
C GLN A 212 -26.04 -4.96 5.32
N SER A 213 -27.03 -5.19 4.44
CA SER A 213 -27.24 -6.50 3.81
C SER A 213 -26.14 -6.94 2.85
N ARG A 214 -25.24 -6.02 2.44
CA ARG A 214 -24.08 -6.30 1.58
C ARG A 214 -22.76 -6.36 2.35
N ILE A 215 -22.80 -6.06 3.64
CA ILE A 215 -21.64 -6.24 4.52
C ILE A 215 -21.52 -7.74 4.79
N ILE A 216 -20.39 -8.30 4.42
CA ILE A 216 -20.06 -9.70 4.67
C ILE A 216 -19.63 -9.80 6.13
N SER A 217 -20.08 -10.85 6.83
CA SER A 217 -19.56 -11.17 8.15
C SER A 217 -18.11 -11.62 8.01
N SER A 218 -17.19 -11.03 8.80
CA SER A 218 -15.74 -11.28 8.79
C SER A 218 -15.36 -12.76 8.75
N ASP A 219 -16.16 -13.62 9.38
CA ASP A 219 -15.92 -15.06 9.47
C ASP A 219 -15.95 -15.79 8.11
N ASN A 220 -16.48 -15.15 7.06
CA ASN A 220 -16.61 -15.74 5.72
C ASN A 220 -15.54 -15.26 4.74
N LEU A 221 -14.65 -14.34 5.13
CA LEU A 221 -13.63 -13.80 4.24
C LEU A 221 -12.23 -14.36 4.57
N PRO A 222 -11.46 -14.79 3.56
CA PRO A 222 -10.07 -15.18 3.75
C PRO A 222 -9.23 -14.04 4.35
N PRO A 223 -8.34 -14.32 5.31
CA PRO A 223 -7.49 -13.31 5.93
C PRO A 223 -6.54 -12.62 4.93
N GLU A 224 -6.27 -13.25 3.78
CA GLU A 224 -5.44 -12.70 2.70
C GLU A 224 -6.08 -11.48 1.98
N ILE A 225 -7.31 -11.11 2.32
CA ILE A 225 -8.02 -9.96 1.74
C ILE A 225 -7.91 -8.72 2.64
N THR A 226 -7.84 -8.93 3.95
CA THR A 226 -7.80 -7.84 4.92
C THR A 226 -6.52 -7.04 4.75
N GLY A 227 -6.65 -5.75 4.40
CA GLY A 227 -5.49 -4.89 4.13
C GLY A 227 -4.88 -5.08 2.74
N LEU A 228 -5.46 -5.94 1.88
CA LEU A 228 -4.98 -6.11 0.50
C LEU A 228 -5.10 -4.79 -0.27
N ARG A 229 -4.04 -4.43 -1.00
CA ARG A 229 -4.02 -3.32 -1.95
C ARG A 229 -3.40 -3.79 -3.26
N ILE A 230 -4.07 -3.48 -4.37
CA ILE A 230 -3.54 -3.72 -5.72
C ILE A 230 -3.24 -2.38 -6.36
N TRP A 231 -1.99 -2.22 -6.78
CA TRP A 231 -1.51 -1.02 -7.43
C TRP A 231 -1.23 -1.30 -8.90
N ARG A 232 -1.58 -0.36 -9.76
CA ARG A 232 -1.12 -0.32 -11.15
C ARG A 232 0.05 0.65 -11.24
N SER A 233 1.15 0.19 -11.83
CA SER A 233 2.28 1.05 -12.16
C SER A 233 2.15 1.55 -13.59
N LYS A 234 2.20 2.87 -13.77
CA LYS A 234 2.28 3.50 -15.10
C LYS A 234 3.11 4.78 -14.99
N ASN A 235 4.12 4.92 -15.85
CA ASN A 235 4.97 6.12 -15.91
C ASN A 235 5.58 6.52 -14.55
N ASN A 236 6.01 5.53 -13.75
CA ASN A 236 6.55 5.72 -12.39
C ASN A 236 5.55 6.26 -11.36
N THR A 237 4.25 6.22 -11.67
CA THR A 237 3.16 6.53 -10.74
C THR A 237 2.44 5.23 -10.36
N LEU A 238 2.17 5.06 -9.07
CA LEU A 238 1.30 4.02 -8.55
C LEU A 238 -0.11 4.56 -8.38
N THR A 239 -1.07 3.87 -8.96
CA THR A 239 -2.50 4.17 -8.80
C THR A 239 -3.19 2.97 -8.15
N PRO A 240 -3.98 3.16 -7.07
CA PRO A 240 -4.71 2.06 -6.46
C PRO A 240 -5.79 1.58 -7.43
N VAL A 241 -6.00 0.27 -7.48
CA VAL A 241 -6.97 -0.38 -8.36
C VAL A 241 -7.98 -1.20 -7.58
N VAL A 242 -7.51 -1.95 -6.59
CA VAL A 242 -8.36 -2.75 -5.70
C VAL A 242 -7.91 -2.53 -4.27
N LEU A 243 -8.88 -2.42 -3.36
CA LEU A 243 -8.70 -2.36 -1.92
C LEU A 243 -9.48 -3.50 -1.28
N GLY A 244 -8.92 -4.13 -0.26
CA GLY A 244 -9.53 -5.23 0.47
C GLY A 244 -9.68 -4.96 1.96
N ASP A 245 -10.81 -5.40 2.52
CA ASP A 245 -11.11 -5.32 3.95
C ASP A 245 -11.91 -6.55 4.40
N ASP A 246 -12.20 -6.62 5.69
CA ASP A 246 -12.94 -7.71 6.32
C ASP A 246 -14.47 -7.54 6.31
N LYS A 247 -15.01 -6.44 5.74
CA LYS A 247 -16.45 -6.15 5.72
C LYS A 247 -17.06 -6.08 4.34
N ILE A 248 -16.39 -5.44 3.39
CA ILE A 248 -16.81 -5.33 1.98
C ILE A 248 -16.20 -6.48 1.17
N GLY A 249 -15.01 -6.95 1.55
CA GLY A 249 -14.24 -7.94 0.81
C GLY A 249 -13.31 -7.24 -0.17
N LEU A 250 -13.71 -7.09 -1.44
CA LEU A 250 -12.90 -6.43 -2.46
C LEU A 250 -13.66 -5.29 -3.13
N LEU A 251 -13.04 -4.11 -3.20
CA LEU A 251 -13.58 -2.92 -3.85
C LEU A 251 -12.68 -2.46 -4.99
N PHE A 252 -13.24 -2.31 -6.18
CA PHE A 252 -12.58 -1.74 -7.35
C PHE A 252 -12.59 -0.22 -7.30
N VAL A 253 -11.42 0.38 -7.15
CA VAL A 253 -11.21 1.83 -7.10
C VAL A 253 -10.43 2.37 -8.30
N GLY A 254 -10.05 1.52 -9.25
CA GLY A 254 -9.17 1.89 -10.38
C GLY A 254 -9.72 2.91 -11.39
N HIS A 255 -10.97 3.35 -11.21
CA HIS A 255 -11.60 4.41 -12.00
C HIS A 255 -11.67 5.75 -11.24
N HIS A 256 -11.31 5.78 -9.95
CA HIS A 256 -11.13 7.03 -9.21
C HIS A 256 -9.75 7.62 -9.49
N LYS A 257 -9.67 8.94 -9.62
CA LYS A 257 -8.39 9.63 -9.80
C LYS A 257 -7.77 9.87 -8.42
N PRO A 258 -6.54 9.40 -8.16
CA PRO A 258 -5.83 9.78 -6.95
C PRO A 258 -5.59 11.28 -6.91
N LEU A 259 -5.98 11.90 -5.81
CA LEU A 259 -5.68 13.28 -5.49
C LEU A 259 -4.57 13.28 -4.45
N GLU A 260 -3.53 14.08 -4.66
CA GLU A 260 -2.50 14.24 -3.64
C GLU A 260 -3.17 14.83 -2.39
N GLY A 261 -3.00 14.17 -1.23
CA GLY A 261 -3.35 14.77 0.04
C GLY A 261 -2.60 16.08 0.17
N ASN A 262 -3.21 17.11 0.76
CA ASN A 262 -2.57 18.40 0.98
C ASN A 262 -1.13 18.15 1.41
N THR A 263 -0.17 18.61 0.60
CA THR A 263 1.22 18.69 1.02
C THR A 263 1.19 19.30 2.42
N ILE A 264 1.65 18.56 3.43
CA ILE A 264 1.76 19.06 4.79
C ILE A 264 2.37 20.44 4.64
N SER A 265 1.61 21.50 4.94
CA SER A 265 2.10 22.84 4.63
C SER A 265 3.42 23.02 5.38
N GLU A 266 4.36 23.79 4.83
CA GLU A 266 5.63 24.02 5.52
C GLU A 266 5.42 24.50 6.96
N GLU A 267 4.30 25.16 7.25
CA GLU A 267 3.92 25.58 8.60
C GLU A 267 3.51 24.42 9.50
N GLU A 268 2.80 23.41 8.99
CA GLU A 268 2.45 22.22 9.75
C GLU A 268 3.65 21.28 9.93
N ARG A 269 4.54 21.24 8.93
CA ARG A 269 5.85 20.59 9.01
C ARG A 269 6.75 21.28 10.05
N ALA A 270 6.77 22.61 10.06
CA ALA A 270 7.48 23.43 11.03
C ALA A 270 6.88 23.32 12.45
N ARG A 271 5.55 23.21 12.59
CA ARG A 271 4.89 22.97 13.88
C ARG A 271 5.23 21.59 14.44
N ARG A 272 5.21 20.54 13.61
CA ARG A 272 5.62 19.19 14.03
C ARG A 272 7.11 19.13 14.38
N ALA A 273 7.97 19.84 13.65
CA ALA A 273 9.38 19.99 13.99
C ALA A 273 9.58 20.77 15.31
N ASN A 274 8.83 21.86 15.54
CA ASN A 274 8.93 22.66 16.76
C ASN A 274 8.40 21.93 18.01
N ASN A 275 7.37 21.09 17.87
CA ASN A 275 6.83 20.29 18.97
C ASN A 275 7.77 19.15 19.42
N LEU A 276 8.77 18.79 18.60
CA LEU A 276 9.87 17.90 18.98
C LEU A 276 10.99 18.63 19.77
N TYR A 277 10.99 19.97 19.78
CA TYR A 277 11.98 20.80 20.46
C TYR A 277 11.48 21.46 21.77
N THR A 278 10.19 21.37 22.08
CA THR A 278 9.66 21.80 23.38
C THR A 278 9.83 20.69 24.41
N LYS A 279 10.97 20.73 25.11
CA LYS A 279 11.30 19.90 26.28
C LYS A 279 10.32 20.14 27.44
N ALA A 280 10.03 19.07 28.17
CA ALA A 280 9.69 19.10 29.59
C ALA A 280 10.93 19.43 30.44
#